data_AF-A0A8K0M2T0-F1
#
_entry.id   AF-A0A8K0M2T0-F1
#
_cell.length_a   1.000
_cell.length_b   1.000
_cell.length_c   1.000
_cell.angle_alpha   90.00
_cell.angle_beta   90.00
_cell.angle_gamma   90.00
#
_symmetry.space_group_name_H-M   'P 1'
#
loop_
_entity.id
_entity.type
_entity.pdbx_description
1 polymer ?
#
loop_
_entity_poly.entity_id
_entity_poly.type
_entity_poly.pdbx_seq_one_letter_code
_entity_poly.pdbx_strand_id
1 'polypeptide(L)'
;MASFKTVLSFTLLLAGQLTAGHSVITDAVGDSGGSGMALGVDTTTPRDGTNRRPFQQDATRFQGDAEDTVGETLGGGDNDVEAGTSAIMAETGDSLPQVTPGGEVTMTLHQVNSDGAGPYTCMINDDGTAQSWTAIQVTQNVAGNERGRNRDGETQDFPLTAAIPADQTCTGTVAGQDNVCLVRCQNPARAGPFGGVVPVQMVAAGGAAGNGTEAAAGNGTAVDAGNNNAVDAGNNNAVDAGNNNAVDAGNNNAANGGNNNAVDAGNNNAVDAGNNNAVNGGNNAVNAGNNAANNAGNNDDEEDEEDDSAADRIRRRAVAFFA
;
A
#
# COMPACT_ATOMS: atom_id res chain seq x y z
N MET A 1 -52.78 -69.69 3.05
CA MET A 1 -53.20 -68.27 3.12
C MET A 1 -52.01 -67.46 3.63
N ALA A 2 -51.29 -66.79 2.73
CA ALA A 2 -50.13 -65.97 3.06
C ALA A 2 -50.57 -64.51 3.24
N SER A 3 -50.04 -63.82 4.25
CA SER A 3 -49.96 -62.36 4.23
C SER A 3 -48.80 -61.92 5.12
N PHE A 4 -47.61 -61.87 4.53
CA PHE A 4 -46.48 -61.13 5.08
C PHE A 4 -46.64 -59.68 4.61
N LYS A 5 -46.88 -58.76 5.56
CA LYS A 5 -46.88 -57.32 5.31
C LYS A 5 -45.44 -56.83 5.34
N THR A 6 -44.84 -56.66 4.18
CA THR A 6 -43.54 -56.00 4.02
C THR A 6 -43.75 -54.49 4.08
N VAL A 7 -43.32 -53.85 5.17
CA VAL A 7 -43.16 -52.40 5.24
C VAL A 7 -41.81 -52.07 4.59
N LEU A 8 -41.87 -51.54 3.38
CA LEU A 8 -40.70 -51.09 2.64
C LEU A 8 -40.43 -49.62 3.00
N SER A 9 -39.59 -49.39 4.01
CA SER A 9 -39.09 -48.05 4.34
C SER A 9 -38.02 -47.65 3.34
N PHE A 10 -38.39 -46.90 2.30
CA PHE A 10 -37.45 -46.25 1.40
C PHE A 10 -36.73 -45.13 2.16
N THR A 11 -35.52 -45.41 2.67
CA THR A 11 -34.59 -44.38 3.12
C THR A 11 -33.97 -43.75 1.88
N LEU A 12 -34.51 -42.60 1.47
CA LEU A 12 -33.95 -41.78 0.40
C LEU A 12 -32.66 -41.14 0.95
N LEU A 13 -31.49 -41.76 0.74
CA LEU A 13 -30.22 -41.06 0.90
C LEU A 13 -30.16 -39.98 -0.18
N LEU A 14 -30.54 -38.75 0.18
CA LEU A 14 -30.09 -37.56 -0.54
C LEU A 14 -28.56 -37.52 -0.35
N ALA A 15 -27.82 -38.11 -1.28
CA ALA A 15 -26.45 -37.69 -1.54
C ALA A 15 -26.57 -36.26 -2.08
N GLY A 16 -26.65 -35.29 -1.17
CA GLY A 16 -26.47 -33.90 -1.51
C GLY A 16 -25.12 -33.81 -2.20
N GLN A 17 -25.13 -33.56 -3.50
CA GLN A 17 -23.98 -32.96 -4.13
C GLN A 17 -23.75 -31.70 -3.31
N LEU A 18 -22.72 -31.72 -2.46
CA LEU A 18 -22.17 -30.53 -1.84
C LEU A 18 -21.81 -29.65 -3.04
N THR A 19 -22.74 -28.78 -3.42
CA THR A 19 -22.49 -27.70 -4.36
C THR A 19 -21.37 -26.92 -3.71
N ALA A 20 -20.21 -27.19 -4.27
CA ALA A 20 -18.92 -26.73 -3.88
C ALA A 20 -18.91 -25.25 -4.29
N GLY A 21 -19.41 -24.35 -3.45
CA GLY A 21 -19.31 -22.91 -3.62
C GLY A 21 -17.89 -22.43 -3.44
N HIS A 22 -17.38 -21.49 -4.21
CA HIS A 22 -15.95 -21.17 -4.17
C HIS A 22 -15.72 -19.74 -4.63
N SER A 23 -14.91 -19.05 -3.85
CA SER A 23 -14.27 -17.80 -4.20
C SER A 23 -12.85 -17.82 -3.67
N VAL A 24 -12.04 -16.92 -4.19
CA VAL A 24 -10.63 -16.84 -3.85
C VAL A 24 -10.16 -15.41 -3.99
N ILE A 25 -9.39 -14.93 -3.03
CA ILE A 25 -8.78 -13.60 -3.09
C ILE A 25 -7.45 -13.75 -3.82
N THR A 26 -7.44 -13.39 -5.10
CA THR A 26 -6.33 -13.63 -6.02
C THR A 26 -5.28 -12.53 -6.00
N ASP A 27 -5.65 -11.36 -5.48
CA ASP A 27 -4.77 -10.21 -5.37
C ASP A 27 -5.22 -9.37 -4.19
N ALA A 28 -4.27 -8.72 -3.53
CA ALA A 28 -4.49 -7.78 -2.44
C ALA A 28 -3.41 -6.72 -2.44
N VAL A 29 -3.81 -5.46 -2.28
CA VAL A 29 -2.94 -4.29 -2.23
C VAL A 29 -3.33 -3.44 -1.04
N GLY A 30 -2.35 -3.04 -0.23
CA GLY A 30 -2.57 -2.15 0.90
C GLY A 30 -2.57 -0.68 0.46
N ASP A 31 -3.12 0.20 1.29
CA ASP A 31 -3.17 1.64 1.03
C ASP A 31 -1.79 2.31 0.92
N SER A 32 -0.73 1.65 1.42
CA SER A 32 0.68 2.05 1.28
C SER A 32 1.44 1.21 0.24
N GLY A 33 0.73 0.47 -0.61
CA GLY A 33 1.32 -0.37 -1.66
C GLY A 33 1.55 -1.81 -1.23
N GLY A 34 2.57 -2.44 -1.82
CA GLY A 34 2.81 -3.88 -1.72
C GLY A 34 1.73 -4.71 -2.40
N SER A 35 2.01 -6.00 -2.56
CA SER A 35 1.08 -6.91 -3.21
C SER A 35 1.12 -8.31 -2.61
N GLY A 36 -0.02 -8.98 -2.63
CA GLY A 36 -0.19 -10.31 -2.06
C GLY A 36 -1.47 -10.97 -2.54
N MET A 37 -1.84 -12.05 -1.88
CA MET A 37 -3.07 -12.81 -2.16
C MET A 37 -3.47 -13.59 -0.90
N ALA A 38 -4.58 -14.32 -0.94
CA ALA A 38 -4.92 -15.19 0.17
C ALA A 38 -3.92 -16.36 0.33
N LEU A 39 -3.78 -16.83 1.57
CA LEU A 39 -3.11 -18.10 1.88
C LEU A 39 -3.76 -19.24 1.09
N GLY A 40 -2.92 -20.15 0.57
CA GLY A 40 -3.35 -21.35 -0.16
C GLY A 40 -3.68 -21.13 -1.63
N VAL A 41 -3.58 -19.89 -2.14
CA VAL A 41 -3.77 -19.59 -3.57
C VAL A 41 -2.69 -20.30 -4.40
N ASP A 42 -3.14 -20.95 -5.48
CA ASP A 42 -2.27 -21.56 -6.49
C ASP A 42 -2.52 -20.82 -7.81
N THR A 43 -1.55 -19.99 -8.21
CA THR A 43 -1.63 -19.15 -9.42
C THR A 43 -1.73 -19.96 -10.71
N THR A 44 -1.46 -21.26 -10.66
CA THR A 44 -1.62 -22.17 -11.80
C THR A 44 -3.04 -22.73 -11.94
N THR A 45 -3.91 -22.53 -10.94
CA THR A 45 -5.32 -22.95 -10.99
C THR A 45 -6.08 -22.16 -12.05
N PRO A 46 -6.65 -22.81 -13.09
CA PRO A 46 -7.45 -22.12 -14.09
C PRO A 46 -8.71 -21.50 -13.45
N ARG A 47 -9.12 -20.32 -13.91
CA ARG A 47 -10.26 -19.56 -13.35
C ARG A 47 -11.37 -19.26 -14.36
N ASP A 48 -11.38 -19.99 -15.47
CA ASP A 48 -12.28 -19.83 -16.61
C ASP A 48 -13.47 -20.82 -16.60
N GLY A 49 -13.76 -21.43 -15.44
CA GLY A 49 -14.84 -22.40 -15.31
C GLY A 49 -15.36 -22.60 -13.89
N THR A 50 -16.48 -23.33 -13.78
CA THR A 50 -17.25 -23.45 -12.51
C THR A 50 -17.22 -24.87 -11.92
N ASN A 51 -16.52 -25.82 -12.54
CA ASN A 51 -16.38 -27.18 -12.03
C ASN A 51 -15.41 -27.24 -10.83
N ARG A 52 -15.67 -28.15 -9.90
CA ARG A 52 -14.79 -28.38 -8.73
C ARG A 52 -13.33 -28.65 -9.10
N ARG A 53 -13.10 -29.40 -10.16
CA ARG A 53 -11.77 -29.64 -10.73
C ARG A 53 -11.76 -29.18 -12.19
N PRO A 54 -10.77 -28.41 -12.64
CA PRO A 54 -9.64 -27.88 -11.86
C PRO A 54 -9.92 -26.56 -11.12
N PHE A 55 -11.04 -25.88 -11.38
CA PHE A 55 -11.19 -24.44 -11.14
C PHE A 55 -11.36 -23.98 -9.68
N GLN A 56 -11.44 -24.91 -8.73
CA GLN A 56 -11.75 -24.61 -7.32
C GLN A 56 -10.72 -25.22 -6.36
N GLN A 57 -9.55 -25.64 -6.85
CA GLN A 57 -8.59 -26.37 -6.00
C GLN A 57 -8.00 -25.49 -4.90
N ASP A 58 -7.87 -24.18 -5.13
CA ASP A 58 -7.22 -23.23 -4.23
C ASP A 58 -8.20 -22.26 -3.53
N ALA A 59 -9.50 -22.45 -3.76
CA ALA A 59 -10.51 -21.64 -3.10
C ALA A 59 -10.64 -22.07 -1.63
N THR A 60 -10.36 -21.12 -0.73
CA THR A 60 -10.34 -21.37 0.71
C THR A 60 -11.77 -21.50 1.24
N ARG A 61 -11.98 -22.52 2.07
CA ARG A 61 -13.20 -22.72 2.86
C ARG A 61 -12.88 -22.66 4.36
N PHE A 62 -13.78 -22.07 5.13
CA PHE A 62 -13.69 -22.05 6.59
C PHE A 62 -14.69 -23.06 7.17
N GLN A 63 -14.24 -24.29 7.40
CA GLN A 63 -15.08 -25.36 7.93
C GLN A 63 -14.23 -26.39 8.67
N GLY A 64 -14.85 -27.14 9.59
CA GLY A 64 -14.19 -28.24 10.27
C GLY A 64 -13.12 -27.73 11.23
N ASP A 65 -11.97 -28.40 11.26
CA ASP A 65 -10.89 -28.06 12.21
C ASP A 65 -10.24 -26.71 11.88
N ALA A 66 -10.37 -26.23 10.64
CA ALA A 66 -9.86 -24.93 10.18
C ALA A 66 -10.93 -23.81 10.14
N GLU A 67 -12.13 -24.06 10.68
CA GLU A 67 -13.25 -23.10 10.67
C GLU A 67 -12.90 -21.78 11.34
N ASP A 68 -12.23 -21.82 12.49
CA ASP A 68 -11.90 -20.63 13.28
C ASP A 68 -10.49 -20.07 13.02
N THR A 69 -9.72 -20.70 12.12
CA THR A 69 -8.32 -20.33 11.83
C THR A 69 -8.18 -19.69 10.43
N VAL A 70 -7.27 -20.21 9.59
CA VAL A 70 -6.94 -19.70 8.26
C VAL A 70 -7.59 -20.50 7.11
N GLY A 71 -8.49 -21.42 7.45
CA GLY A 71 -9.23 -22.22 6.47
C GLY A 71 -8.36 -23.28 5.79
N GLU A 72 -8.98 -23.99 4.84
CA GLU A 72 -8.35 -25.03 4.05
C GLU A 72 -8.73 -24.90 2.57
N THR A 73 -7.87 -25.42 1.68
CA THR A 73 -8.15 -25.53 0.25
C THR A 73 -8.35 -26.98 -0.16
N LEU A 74 -9.04 -27.22 -1.27
CA LEU A 74 -9.28 -28.57 -1.76
C LEU A 74 -8.02 -29.27 -2.28
N GLY A 75 -7.07 -28.49 -2.82
CA GLY A 75 -5.82 -28.96 -3.41
C GLY A 75 -4.66 -28.99 -2.41
N GLY A 76 -4.59 -27.99 -1.52
CA GLY A 76 -3.49 -27.83 -0.56
C GLY A 76 -3.75 -28.35 0.85
N GLY A 77 -5.03 -28.58 1.23
CA GLY A 77 -5.39 -28.91 2.61
C GLY A 77 -5.41 -27.66 3.50
N ASP A 78 -5.17 -27.83 4.79
CA ASP A 78 -5.13 -26.74 5.76
C ASP A 78 -4.11 -25.68 5.34
N ASN A 79 -4.52 -24.41 5.34
CA ASN A 79 -3.62 -23.31 5.07
C ASN A 79 -2.63 -23.14 6.24
N ASP A 80 -1.41 -22.75 5.92
CA ASP A 80 -0.36 -22.49 6.90
C ASP A 80 0.13 -21.04 6.77
N VAL A 81 0.17 -20.31 7.88
CA VAL A 81 0.50 -18.88 7.89
C VAL A 81 1.95 -18.65 7.47
N GLU A 82 2.90 -19.43 7.99
CA GLU A 82 4.33 -19.25 7.72
C GLU A 82 4.69 -19.66 6.29
N ALA A 83 4.32 -20.87 5.92
CA ALA A 83 4.60 -21.42 4.59
C ALA A 83 3.81 -20.70 3.50
N GLY A 84 2.54 -20.37 3.76
CA GLY A 84 1.70 -19.65 2.81
C GLY A 84 2.17 -18.22 2.59
N THR A 85 2.52 -17.48 3.64
CA THR A 85 3.07 -16.13 3.50
C THR A 85 4.41 -16.15 2.77
N SER A 86 5.29 -17.11 3.09
CA SER A 86 6.56 -17.29 2.36
C SER A 86 6.34 -17.57 0.87
N ALA A 87 5.33 -18.37 0.52
CA ALA A 87 4.98 -18.67 -0.86
C ALA A 87 4.43 -17.43 -1.59
N ILE A 88 3.57 -16.63 -0.94
CA ILE A 88 3.06 -15.37 -1.49
C ILE A 88 4.21 -14.43 -1.84
N MET A 89 5.13 -14.20 -0.90
CA MET A 89 6.27 -13.31 -1.12
C MET A 89 7.20 -13.80 -2.23
N ALA A 90 7.38 -15.12 -2.36
CA ALA A 90 8.15 -15.71 -3.43
C ALA A 90 7.49 -15.54 -4.81
N GLU A 91 6.15 -15.60 -4.87
CA GLU A 91 5.36 -15.46 -6.10
C GLU A 91 5.26 -14.00 -6.56
N THR A 92 4.98 -13.07 -5.64
CA THR A 92 4.83 -11.64 -5.99
C THR A 92 6.16 -10.95 -6.22
N GLY A 93 7.22 -11.38 -5.51
CA GLY A 93 8.53 -10.70 -5.53
C GLY A 93 8.50 -9.30 -4.92
N ASP A 94 7.43 -8.96 -4.21
CA ASP A 94 7.16 -7.67 -3.59
C ASP A 94 7.05 -7.80 -2.07
N SER A 95 7.03 -6.67 -1.39
CA SER A 95 6.55 -6.58 -0.02
C SER A 95 5.09 -7.06 0.07
N LEU A 96 4.72 -7.64 1.23
CA LEU A 96 3.32 -7.95 1.55
C LEU A 96 2.43 -6.70 1.37
N PRO A 97 1.11 -6.82 1.23
CA PRO A 97 0.23 -5.64 1.22
C PRO A 97 0.52 -4.73 2.42
N GLN A 98 0.98 -3.51 2.16
CA GLN A 98 1.41 -2.55 3.17
C GLN A 98 0.24 -1.67 3.57
N VAL A 99 -0.19 -1.78 4.83
CA VAL A 99 -1.36 -1.05 5.34
C VAL A 99 -0.99 -0.06 6.44
N THR A 100 -1.74 1.02 6.55
CA THR A 100 -1.60 1.99 7.66
C THR A 100 -2.77 1.87 8.66
N PRO A 101 -2.58 2.26 9.93
CA PRO A 101 -3.70 2.45 10.86
C PRO A 101 -4.71 3.45 10.28
N GLY A 102 -5.97 3.03 10.11
CA GLY A 102 -7.02 3.85 9.50
C GLY A 102 -7.06 3.80 7.96
N GLY A 103 -6.12 3.06 7.34
CA GLY A 103 -6.08 2.80 5.91
C GLY A 103 -7.05 1.71 5.46
N GLU A 104 -6.76 1.08 4.33
CA GLU A 104 -7.59 0.03 3.74
C GLU A 104 -6.73 -1.02 3.04
N VAL A 105 -7.25 -2.25 2.95
CA VAL A 105 -6.75 -3.28 2.04
C VAL A 105 -7.77 -3.50 0.93
N THR A 106 -7.34 -3.35 -0.32
CA THR A 106 -8.16 -3.63 -1.51
C THR A 106 -7.81 -5.00 -2.04
N MET A 107 -8.81 -5.85 -2.22
CA MET A 107 -8.66 -7.23 -2.67
C MET A 107 -9.41 -7.45 -3.98
N THR A 108 -8.82 -8.26 -4.85
CA THR A 108 -9.50 -8.84 -6.01
C THR A 108 -10.04 -10.21 -5.62
N LEU A 109 -11.36 -10.32 -5.52
CA LEU A 109 -12.06 -11.57 -5.28
C LEU A 109 -12.51 -12.18 -6.60
N HIS A 110 -11.97 -13.34 -6.95
CA HIS A 110 -12.49 -14.14 -8.03
C HIS A 110 -13.65 -15.01 -7.53
N GLN A 111 -14.84 -14.79 -8.07
CA GLN A 111 -16.02 -15.61 -7.81
C GLN A 111 -16.04 -16.78 -8.81
N VAL A 112 -15.81 -18.01 -8.33
CA VAL A 112 -15.77 -19.18 -9.22
C VAL A 112 -17.17 -19.64 -9.62
N ASN A 113 -18.14 -19.60 -8.70
CA ASN A 113 -19.49 -20.11 -8.92
C ASN A 113 -20.53 -19.28 -8.17
N SER A 114 -21.81 -19.61 -8.33
CA SER A 114 -22.90 -18.79 -7.80
C SER A 114 -22.74 -18.48 -6.31
N ASP A 115 -22.37 -19.46 -5.49
CA ASP A 115 -22.25 -19.34 -4.02
C ASP A 115 -20.89 -18.86 -3.51
N GLY A 116 -19.99 -18.42 -4.40
CA GLY A 116 -18.80 -17.62 -4.08
C GLY A 116 -19.08 -16.11 -3.99
N ALA A 117 -20.33 -15.68 -4.11
CA ALA A 117 -20.70 -14.28 -4.10
C ALA A 117 -20.77 -13.70 -2.67
N GLY A 118 -20.97 -12.39 -2.55
CA GLY A 118 -21.12 -11.72 -1.26
C GLY A 118 -22.55 -11.73 -0.68
N PRO A 119 -22.83 -10.90 0.34
CA PRO A 119 -21.92 -9.94 0.93
C PRO A 119 -20.85 -10.60 1.82
N TYR A 120 -19.61 -10.16 1.71
CA TYR A 120 -18.51 -10.59 2.56
C TYR A 120 -18.52 -9.84 3.89
N THR A 121 -18.05 -10.53 4.91
CA THR A 121 -17.63 -9.96 6.20
C THR A 121 -16.13 -10.15 6.34
N CYS A 122 -15.43 -9.14 6.82
CA CYS A 122 -14.00 -9.22 7.09
C CYS A 122 -13.68 -9.04 8.58
N MET A 123 -12.59 -9.65 9.01
CA MET A 123 -12.05 -9.58 10.36
C MET A 123 -10.52 -9.56 10.30
N ILE A 124 -9.89 -9.02 11.35
CA ILE A 124 -8.43 -8.88 11.45
C ILE A 124 -7.91 -9.59 12.70
N ASN A 125 -6.74 -10.21 12.57
CA ASN A 125 -5.96 -10.80 13.65
C ASN A 125 -4.66 -9.98 13.82
N ASP A 126 -4.39 -9.57 15.05
CA ASP A 126 -3.35 -8.57 15.35
C ASP A 126 -1.95 -9.16 15.48
N ASP A 127 -1.84 -10.45 15.80
CA ASP A 127 -0.60 -11.10 16.25
C ASP A 127 -0.03 -12.14 15.27
N GLY A 128 -0.66 -12.29 14.10
CA GLY A 128 -0.23 -13.24 13.08
C GLY A 128 -0.51 -14.71 13.43
N THR A 129 -1.15 -15.02 14.56
CA THR A 129 -1.36 -16.40 15.02
C THR A 129 -2.67 -17.03 14.53
N ALA A 130 -3.58 -16.21 13.99
CA ALA A 130 -4.92 -16.61 13.59
C ALA A 130 -5.79 -17.23 14.72
N GLN A 131 -5.50 -16.92 15.99
CA GLN A 131 -6.24 -17.45 17.15
C GLN A 131 -7.38 -16.53 17.61
N SER A 132 -7.34 -15.26 17.24
CA SER A 132 -8.31 -14.25 17.63
C SER A 132 -8.62 -13.32 16.46
N TRP A 133 -9.89 -12.93 16.34
CA TRP A 133 -10.37 -12.14 15.21
C TRP A 133 -11.29 -11.02 15.67
N THR A 134 -11.05 -9.82 15.17
CA THR A 134 -11.89 -8.64 15.40
C THR A 134 -12.56 -8.24 14.09
N ALA A 135 -13.88 -8.06 14.09
CA ALA A 135 -14.59 -7.65 12.90
C ALA A 135 -14.15 -6.25 12.43
N ILE A 136 -13.92 -6.10 11.12
CA ILE A 136 -13.56 -4.83 10.48
C ILE A 136 -14.61 -4.44 9.43
N GLN A 137 -14.66 -3.16 9.10
CA GLN A 137 -15.64 -2.65 8.14
C GLN A 137 -15.26 -3.04 6.71
N VAL A 138 -16.22 -3.59 5.97
CA VAL A 138 -16.10 -3.78 4.51
C VAL A 138 -16.65 -2.53 3.83
N THR A 139 -15.78 -1.75 3.19
CA THR A 139 -16.12 -0.44 2.58
C THR A 139 -16.56 -0.59 1.12
N GLN A 140 -16.07 -1.61 0.41
CA GLN A 140 -16.58 -2.05 -0.89
C GLN A 140 -16.84 -3.55 -0.85
N ASN A 141 -18.05 -3.97 -1.21
CA ASN A 141 -18.46 -5.37 -1.06
C ASN A 141 -18.93 -5.97 -2.40
N VAL A 142 -18.87 -7.29 -2.48
CA VAL A 142 -19.29 -8.07 -3.64
C VAL A 142 -20.79 -8.35 -3.57
N ALA A 143 -21.48 -8.19 -4.70
CA ALA A 143 -22.91 -8.40 -4.77
C ALA A 143 -23.29 -9.87 -4.59
N GLY A 144 -24.31 -10.14 -3.77
CA GLY A 144 -24.95 -11.43 -3.66
C GLY A 144 -26.10 -11.40 -2.67
N ASN A 145 -26.88 -12.48 -2.62
CA ASN A 145 -28.00 -12.59 -1.69
C ASN A 145 -27.55 -13.05 -0.29
N GLU A 146 -28.49 -13.15 0.65
CA GLU A 146 -28.25 -13.57 2.04
C GLU A 146 -27.59 -14.96 2.19
N ARG A 147 -27.51 -15.75 1.12
CA ARG A 147 -26.88 -17.08 1.10
C ARG A 147 -25.52 -17.07 0.38
N GLY A 148 -24.98 -15.90 0.07
CA GLY A 148 -23.72 -15.76 -0.65
C GLY A 148 -23.86 -16.05 -2.15
N ARG A 149 -25.07 -15.92 -2.72
CA ARG A 149 -25.33 -16.35 -4.11
C ARG A 149 -25.56 -15.22 -5.09
N ASN A 150 -24.86 -15.28 -6.22
CA ASN A 150 -25.07 -14.46 -7.41
C ASN A 150 -24.64 -15.24 -8.66
N ARG A 151 -25.57 -15.64 -9.53
CA ARG A 151 -25.20 -16.43 -10.72
C ARG A 151 -24.56 -15.59 -11.83
N ASP A 152 -24.87 -14.30 -11.86
CA ASP A 152 -24.40 -13.41 -12.91
C ASP A 152 -22.92 -13.04 -12.74
N GLY A 153 -22.35 -13.31 -11.55
CA GLY A 153 -20.94 -13.10 -11.23
C GLY A 153 -20.06 -14.34 -11.30
N GLU A 154 -20.55 -15.47 -11.82
CA GLU A 154 -19.70 -16.65 -11.99
C GLU A 154 -18.51 -16.35 -12.92
N THR A 155 -17.33 -16.89 -12.58
CA THR A 155 -16.06 -16.76 -13.32
C THR A 155 -15.62 -15.31 -13.56
N GLN A 156 -15.89 -14.43 -12.59
CA GLN A 156 -15.56 -13.00 -12.68
C GLN A 156 -14.86 -12.50 -11.42
N ASP A 157 -14.05 -11.47 -11.62
CA ASP A 157 -13.36 -10.75 -10.56
C ASP A 157 -14.20 -9.58 -10.06
N PHE A 158 -14.20 -9.40 -8.75
CA PHE A 158 -14.89 -8.30 -8.08
C PHE A 158 -13.96 -7.63 -7.06
N PRO A 159 -14.02 -6.30 -6.93
CA PRO A 159 -13.32 -5.61 -5.86
C PRO A 159 -14.00 -5.89 -4.52
N LEU A 160 -13.18 -6.14 -3.50
CA LEU A 160 -13.57 -6.26 -2.10
C LEU A 160 -12.59 -5.42 -1.28
N THR A 161 -13.06 -4.39 -0.57
CA THR A 161 -12.20 -3.50 0.23
C THR A 161 -12.60 -3.56 1.69
N ALA A 162 -11.61 -3.73 2.57
CA ALA A 162 -11.81 -3.73 4.01
C ALA A 162 -10.97 -2.62 4.66
N ALA A 163 -11.59 -1.84 5.54
CA ALA A 163 -10.93 -0.77 6.27
C ALA A 163 -10.14 -1.33 7.45
N ILE A 164 -8.93 -0.82 7.63
CA ILE A 164 -8.07 -1.10 8.78
C ILE A 164 -8.46 -0.13 9.91
N PRO A 165 -8.76 -0.61 11.12
CA PRO A 165 -9.10 0.28 12.23
C PRO A 165 -8.01 1.32 12.49
N ALA A 166 -8.40 2.54 12.89
CA ALA A 166 -7.45 3.63 13.17
C ALA A 166 -6.53 3.34 14.36
N ASP A 167 -6.97 2.49 15.27
CA ASP A 167 -6.24 2.00 16.44
C ASP A 167 -5.62 0.60 16.23
N GLN A 168 -5.69 0.08 15.01
CA GLN A 168 -5.09 -1.22 14.68
C GLN A 168 -3.59 -1.19 14.92
N THR A 169 -3.07 -2.24 15.56
CA THR A 169 -1.64 -2.51 15.69
C THR A 169 -1.39 -3.94 15.23
N CYS A 170 -0.37 -4.14 14.40
CA CYS A 170 0.09 -5.48 14.02
C CYS A 170 1.37 -5.81 14.79
N THR A 171 1.39 -6.97 15.42
CA THR A 171 2.47 -7.45 16.30
C THR A 171 3.03 -8.80 15.88
N GLY A 172 2.43 -9.43 14.86
CA GLY A 172 2.89 -10.71 14.35
C GLY A 172 4.25 -10.61 13.66
N THR A 173 5.03 -11.68 13.80
CA THR A 173 6.19 -11.95 12.96
C THR A 173 5.86 -13.21 12.15
N VAL A 174 5.80 -13.09 10.83
CA VAL A 174 5.44 -14.18 9.91
C VAL A 174 6.37 -14.15 8.70
N ALA A 175 6.91 -15.29 8.29
CA ALA A 175 7.83 -15.43 7.15
C ALA A 175 9.03 -14.46 7.21
N GLY A 176 9.47 -14.13 8.43
CA GLY A 176 10.55 -13.17 8.68
C GLY A 176 10.17 -11.69 8.49
N GLN A 177 8.88 -11.39 8.27
CA GLN A 177 8.34 -10.03 8.27
C GLN A 177 7.76 -9.70 9.64
N ASP A 178 8.11 -8.52 10.16
CA ASP A 178 7.54 -7.98 11.39
C ASP A 178 6.31 -7.10 11.11
N ASN A 179 5.51 -6.86 12.14
CA ASN A 179 4.27 -6.08 12.10
C ASN A 179 3.21 -6.67 11.15
N VAL A 180 3.08 -7.99 11.12
CA VAL A 180 2.10 -8.67 10.28
C VAL A 180 0.77 -8.83 11.02
N CYS A 181 -0.32 -8.45 10.36
CA CYS A 181 -1.68 -8.85 10.69
C CYS A 181 -2.20 -9.85 9.66
N LEU A 182 -3.28 -10.55 9.99
CA LEU A 182 -4.02 -11.36 9.04
C LEU A 182 -5.41 -10.78 8.82
N VAL A 183 -5.79 -10.52 7.57
CA VAL A 183 -7.13 -10.07 7.19
C VAL A 183 -7.90 -11.25 6.62
N ARG A 184 -8.91 -11.72 7.34
CA ARG A 184 -9.79 -12.80 6.91
C ARG A 184 -11.08 -12.22 6.37
N CYS A 185 -11.43 -12.55 5.14
CA CYS A 185 -12.72 -12.21 4.56
C CYS A 185 -13.47 -13.48 4.15
N GLN A 186 -14.75 -13.54 4.46
CA GLN A 186 -15.58 -14.69 4.16
C GLN A 186 -17.03 -14.30 3.81
N ASN A 187 -17.67 -15.09 2.97
CA ASN A 187 -19.08 -14.95 2.62
C ASN A 187 -20.00 -15.78 3.53
N PRO A 188 -21.34 -15.67 3.41
CA PRO A 188 -22.28 -16.34 4.31
C PRO A 188 -22.70 -17.73 3.79
N ALA A 189 -21.92 -18.35 2.89
CA ALA A 189 -22.28 -19.62 2.28
C ALA A 189 -22.29 -20.76 3.32
N ARG A 190 -23.37 -21.56 3.33
CA ARG A 190 -23.53 -22.68 4.27
C ARG A 190 -22.70 -23.91 3.93
N ALA A 191 -22.20 -24.00 2.70
CA ALA A 191 -21.33 -25.10 2.27
C ALA A 191 -19.89 -24.99 2.82
N GLY A 192 -19.67 -24.02 3.72
CA GLY A 192 -18.39 -23.49 4.17
C GLY A 192 -18.32 -22.03 3.73
N PRO A 193 -18.23 -21.05 4.63
CA PRO A 193 -17.87 -19.69 4.24
C PRO A 193 -16.63 -19.71 3.34
N PHE A 194 -16.69 -19.04 2.20
CA PHE A 194 -15.60 -18.97 1.22
C PHE A 194 -14.99 -17.58 1.20
N GLY A 195 -13.70 -17.51 0.86
CA GLY A 195 -12.95 -16.26 0.74
C GLY A 195 -11.47 -16.52 0.90
N GLY A 196 -10.86 -15.99 1.95
CA GLY A 196 -9.45 -16.24 2.25
C GLY A 196 -8.91 -15.41 3.40
N VAL A 197 -7.65 -15.69 3.75
CA VAL A 197 -6.87 -14.91 4.71
C VAL A 197 -5.68 -14.30 4.00
N VAL A 198 -5.57 -12.97 4.02
CA VAL A 198 -4.49 -12.20 3.42
C VAL A 198 -3.55 -11.72 4.53
N PRO A 199 -2.27 -12.12 4.52
CA PRO A 199 -1.26 -11.48 5.37
C PRO A 199 -1.04 -10.05 4.90
N VAL A 200 -1.10 -9.09 5.82
CA VAL A 200 -0.81 -7.68 5.55
C VAL A 200 0.26 -7.21 6.52
N GLN A 201 1.15 -6.33 6.08
CA GLN A 201 2.17 -5.75 6.92
C GLN A 201 1.79 -4.31 7.25
N MET A 202 1.76 -4.00 8.54
CA MET A 202 1.52 -2.65 8.99
C MET A 202 2.79 -1.82 8.91
N VAL A 203 2.67 -0.69 8.24
CA VAL A 203 3.67 0.36 8.22
C VAL A 203 3.19 1.53 9.07
N ALA A 204 4.14 2.36 9.50
CA ALA A 204 3.78 3.62 10.13
C ALA A 204 2.83 4.41 9.22
N ALA A 205 1.88 5.13 9.80
CA ALA A 205 1.06 6.10 9.06
C ALA A 205 1.97 7.23 8.53
N GLY A 206 2.66 6.99 7.43
CA GLY A 206 3.31 7.97 6.58
C GLY A 206 2.33 8.39 5.50
N GLY A 207 2.30 9.69 5.17
CA GLY A 207 1.28 10.28 4.32
C GLY A 207 1.10 9.51 3.01
N ALA A 208 -0.16 9.30 2.62
CA ALA A 208 -0.55 8.64 1.38
C ALA A 208 0.43 8.97 0.23
N ALA A 209 1.07 7.93 -0.32
CA ALA A 209 1.88 8.05 -1.53
C ALA A 209 0.97 8.59 -2.64
N GLY A 210 1.13 9.87 -2.98
CA GLY A 210 0.39 10.48 -4.06
C GLY A 210 0.86 9.90 -5.40
N ASN A 211 -0.09 9.81 -6.33
CA ASN A 211 0.14 9.31 -7.67
C ASN A 211 1.29 10.09 -8.35
N GLY A 212 2.27 9.39 -8.93
CA GLY A 212 3.37 9.99 -9.71
C GLY A 212 4.59 10.46 -8.91
N THR A 213 4.86 9.90 -7.74
CA THR A 213 6.06 10.23 -6.96
C THR A 213 7.26 9.38 -7.40
N GLU A 214 8.28 10.01 -7.98
CA GLU A 214 9.50 9.34 -8.44
C GLU A 214 10.73 9.84 -7.66
N ALA A 215 11.45 8.91 -7.02
CA ALA A 215 12.75 9.17 -6.41
C ALA A 215 13.83 8.40 -7.18
N ALA A 216 14.76 9.13 -7.82
CA ALA A 216 15.92 8.53 -8.47
C ALA A 216 17.02 8.14 -7.46
N ALA A 217 17.90 7.22 -7.87
CA ALA A 217 18.93 6.61 -7.03
C ALA A 217 19.86 7.65 -6.35
N GLY A 218 19.83 7.67 -5.02
CA GLY A 218 20.62 8.57 -4.18
C GLY A 218 20.66 8.12 -2.72
N ASN A 219 21.78 8.29 -2.02
CA ASN A 219 21.87 7.92 -0.61
C ASN A 219 21.18 8.99 0.25
N GLY A 220 20.16 8.61 1.03
CA GLY A 220 19.43 9.51 1.92
C GLY A 220 18.37 10.38 1.23
N THR A 221 17.96 10.05 0.00
CA THR A 221 16.89 10.75 -0.72
C THR A 221 15.52 10.32 -0.18
N ALA A 222 14.64 11.27 0.14
CA ALA A 222 13.29 11.00 0.66
C ALA A 222 12.24 11.88 -0.03
N VAL A 223 11.09 11.30 -0.35
CA VAL A 223 9.90 12.05 -0.80
C VAL A 223 8.75 11.61 0.09
N ASP A 224 8.26 12.51 0.93
CA ASP A 224 7.07 12.35 1.77
C ASP A 224 5.92 13.22 1.22
N ALA A 225 4.69 12.76 1.45
CA ALA A 225 3.38 13.37 1.17
C ALA A 225 3.25 14.33 -0.04
N GLY A 226 2.49 13.94 -1.07
CA GLY A 226 2.16 14.84 -2.19
C GLY A 226 1.90 14.16 -3.54
N ASN A 227 1.27 14.86 -4.49
CA ASN A 227 1.08 14.37 -5.87
C ASN A 227 2.13 14.94 -6.83
N ASN A 228 2.68 14.10 -7.73
CA ASN A 228 3.65 14.48 -8.77
C ASN A 228 4.91 15.18 -8.24
N ASN A 229 5.46 14.72 -7.13
CA ASN A 229 6.75 15.21 -6.65
C ASN A 229 7.88 14.36 -7.23
N ALA A 230 8.97 15.01 -7.66
CA ALA A 230 10.10 14.34 -8.28
C ALA A 230 11.42 14.78 -7.62
N VAL A 231 12.29 13.80 -7.37
CA VAL A 231 13.68 14.06 -6.97
C VAL A 231 14.61 13.29 -7.90
N ASP A 232 15.44 14.01 -8.65
CA ASP A 232 16.50 13.43 -9.50
C ASP A 232 17.83 13.27 -8.73
N ALA A 233 18.80 12.59 -9.34
CA ALA A 233 20.07 12.09 -8.79
C ALA A 233 20.78 13.01 -7.78
N GLY A 234 21.19 12.48 -6.61
CA GLY A 234 21.84 13.27 -5.56
C GLY A 234 21.97 12.53 -4.23
N ASN A 235 22.52 13.17 -3.18
CA ASN A 235 22.52 12.62 -1.83
C ASN A 235 21.80 13.56 -0.85
N ASN A 236 21.01 13.00 0.07
CA ASN A 236 20.28 13.73 1.11
C ASN A 236 19.32 14.82 0.60
N ASN A 237 18.65 14.57 -0.54
CA ASN A 237 17.62 15.48 -1.03
C ASN A 237 16.24 15.08 -0.47
N ALA A 238 15.42 16.05 -0.09
CA ALA A 238 14.14 15.80 0.57
C ALA A 238 12.99 16.66 0.01
N VAL A 239 11.81 16.06 -0.11
CA VAL A 239 10.54 16.75 -0.29
C VAL A 239 9.60 16.26 0.80
N ASP A 240 9.11 17.15 1.68
CA ASP A 240 8.40 16.76 2.92
C ASP A 240 6.86 16.92 2.80
N ALA A 241 6.38 17.82 1.90
CA ALA A 241 4.96 18.02 1.61
C ALA A 241 4.73 18.83 0.30
N GLY A 242 3.59 18.63 -0.39
CA GLY A 242 3.10 19.52 -1.46
C GLY A 242 2.83 18.85 -2.82
N ASN A 243 2.36 19.59 -3.83
CA ASN A 243 2.09 19.04 -5.18
C ASN A 243 2.98 19.66 -6.26
N ASN A 244 3.41 18.85 -7.23
CA ASN A 244 4.22 19.25 -8.39
C ASN A 244 5.57 19.90 -8.00
N ASN A 245 6.21 19.42 -6.95
CA ASN A 245 7.53 19.91 -6.54
C ASN A 245 8.64 19.08 -7.19
N ALA A 246 9.68 19.75 -7.68
CA ALA A 246 10.82 19.10 -8.32
C ALA A 246 12.13 19.54 -7.67
N VAL A 247 12.97 18.57 -7.32
CA VAL A 247 14.36 18.78 -6.90
C VAL A 247 15.27 18.07 -7.90
N ASP A 248 16.06 18.82 -8.67
CA ASP A 248 17.05 18.30 -9.61
C ASP A 248 18.42 18.05 -8.90
N ALA A 249 19.42 17.61 -9.66
CA ALA A 249 20.64 17.02 -9.17
C ALA A 249 21.45 17.85 -8.15
N GLY A 250 21.91 17.24 -7.05
CA GLY A 250 22.61 17.97 -5.99
C GLY A 250 22.69 17.24 -4.65
N ASN A 251 23.27 17.87 -3.62
CA ASN A 251 23.30 17.33 -2.26
C ASN A 251 22.61 18.25 -1.24
N ASN A 252 21.90 17.68 -0.27
CA ASN A 252 21.26 18.42 0.84
C ASN A 252 20.21 19.46 0.39
N ASN A 253 19.48 19.21 -0.70
CA ASN A 253 18.43 20.11 -1.16
C ASN A 253 17.07 19.72 -0.56
N ALA A 254 16.28 20.70 -0.11
CA ALA A 254 15.00 20.46 0.55
C ALA A 254 13.87 21.36 0.02
N ALA A 255 12.72 20.75 -0.27
CA ALA A 255 11.45 21.46 -0.47
C ALA A 255 10.48 21.07 0.65
N ASN A 256 10.38 21.92 1.67
CA ASN A 256 9.55 21.68 2.85
C ASN A 256 8.19 22.41 2.68
N GLY A 257 7.28 21.80 1.92
CA GLY A 257 5.90 22.31 1.72
C GLY A 257 5.67 23.23 0.51
N GLY A 258 4.39 23.40 0.15
CA GLY A 258 3.93 24.28 -0.94
C GLY A 258 3.76 23.59 -2.31
N ASN A 259 3.25 24.30 -3.33
CA ASN A 259 2.98 23.72 -4.66
C ASN A 259 3.84 24.35 -5.77
N ASN A 260 4.22 23.55 -6.77
CA ASN A 260 4.93 24.01 -7.98
C ASN A 260 6.29 24.66 -7.70
N ASN A 261 7.04 24.14 -6.72
CA ASN A 261 8.39 24.62 -6.42
C ASN A 261 9.44 23.80 -7.17
N ALA A 262 10.43 24.49 -7.74
CA ALA A 262 11.54 23.88 -8.45
C ALA A 262 12.87 24.29 -7.80
N VAL A 263 13.66 23.30 -7.40
CA VAL A 263 15.04 23.47 -6.94
C VAL A 263 15.95 22.82 -7.99
N ASP A 264 16.60 23.65 -8.80
CA ASP A 264 17.58 23.27 -9.81
C ASP A 264 18.98 23.11 -9.16
N ALA A 265 19.91 22.50 -9.89
CA ALA A 265 21.17 21.95 -9.41
C ALA A 265 21.96 22.83 -8.41
N GLY A 266 22.54 22.19 -7.38
CA GLY A 266 23.28 22.89 -6.32
C GLY A 266 23.40 22.08 -5.02
N ASN A 267 23.98 22.68 -3.98
CA ASN A 267 24.07 22.06 -2.66
C ASN A 267 23.40 22.94 -1.60
N ASN A 268 22.76 22.34 -0.59
CA ASN A 268 22.16 23.07 0.54
C ASN A 268 21.11 24.12 0.15
N ASN A 269 20.31 23.85 -0.89
CA ASN A 269 19.19 24.71 -1.26
C ASN A 269 17.93 24.34 -0.48
N ALA A 270 17.24 25.32 0.09
CA ALA A 270 16.02 25.10 0.86
C ALA A 270 14.88 26.04 0.44
N VAL A 271 13.70 25.47 0.26
CA VAL A 271 12.44 26.21 0.15
C VAL A 271 11.56 25.81 1.33
N ASP A 272 11.33 26.75 2.25
CA ASP A 272 10.45 26.56 3.41
C ASP A 272 9.12 27.27 3.13
N ALA A 273 8.10 26.47 2.77
CA ALA A 273 6.73 26.85 2.41
C ALA A 273 6.57 27.98 1.35
N GLY A 274 5.90 27.70 0.22
CA GLY A 274 5.57 28.71 -0.80
C GLY A 274 5.02 28.12 -2.09
N ASN A 275 4.42 28.94 -2.96
CA ASN A 275 3.94 28.48 -4.28
C ASN A 275 4.75 29.10 -5.42
N ASN A 276 5.05 28.32 -6.47
CA ASN A 276 5.75 28.76 -7.68
C ASN A 276 7.14 29.36 -7.41
N ASN A 277 7.92 28.77 -6.52
CA ASN A 277 9.26 29.24 -6.21
C ASN A 277 10.31 28.51 -7.05
N ALA A 278 11.29 29.25 -7.58
CA ALA A 278 12.39 28.68 -8.36
C ALA A 278 13.73 29.05 -7.73
N VAL A 279 14.53 28.05 -7.37
CA VAL A 279 15.90 28.22 -6.88
C VAL A 279 16.86 27.59 -7.87
N ASN A 280 17.80 28.38 -8.41
CA ASN A 280 18.82 27.89 -9.33
C ASN A 280 20.23 28.20 -8.81
N GLY A 281 21.01 27.14 -8.56
CA GLY A 281 22.43 27.24 -8.23
C GLY A 281 22.76 27.74 -6.82
N GLY A 282 23.95 27.39 -6.34
CA GLY A 282 24.54 27.91 -5.10
C GLY A 282 24.05 27.24 -3.81
N ASN A 283 24.25 27.96 -2.68
CA ASN A 283 23.72 27.64 -1.35
C ASN A 283 22.68 28.70 -0.99
N ASN A 284 21.40 28.40 -1.17
CA ASN A 284 20.36 29.41 -1.10
C ASN A 284 19.13 28.97 -0.32
N ALA A 285 18.65 29.84 0.56
CA ALA A 285 17.45 29.61 1.36
C ALA A 285 16.37 30.62 0.96
N VAL A 286 15.22 30.11 0.51
CA VAL A 286 14.01 30.91 0.33
C VAL A 286 13.05 30.57 1.47
N ASN A 287 12.79 31.57 2.32
CA ASN A 287 11.83 31.47 3.40
C ASN A 287 10.53 32.20 3.00
N ALA A 288 9.41 31.47 2.93
CA ALA A 288 8.06 32.00 2.78
C ALA A 288 7.88 33.11 1.74
N GLY A 289 7.74 32.72 0.47
CA GLY A 289 7.44 33.64 -0.64
C GLY A 289 6.70 32.96 -1.79
N ASN A 290 5.67 33.62 -2.32
CA ASN A 290 5.04 33.21 -3.58
C ASN A 290 5.80 33.85 -4.74
N ASN A 291 6.13 33.07 -5.77
CA ASN A 291 6.74 33.58 -7.01
C ASN A 291 8.11 34.26 -6.79
N ALA A 292 8.93 33.72 -5.88
CA ALA A 292 10.31 34.14 -5.73
C ALA A 292 11.20 33.36 -6.73
N ALA A 293 12.23 34.05 -7.23
CA ALA A 293 13.22 33.48 -8.11
C ALA A 293 14.59 33.93 -7.63
N ASN A 294 15.41 33.00 -7.17
CA ASN A 294 16.79 33.29 -6.77
C ASN A 294 17.75 32.56 -7.71
N ASN A 295 18.66 33.33 -8.30
CA ASN A 295 19.71 32.85 -9.20
C ASN A 295 21.07 33.19 -8.58
N ALA A 296 21.87 32.17 -8.27
CA ALA A 296 23.22 32.38 -7.75
C ALA A 296 24.16 32.86 -8.87
N GLY A 297 24.31 34.17 -9.01
CA GLY A 297 25.50 34.74 -9.64
C GLY A 297 26.65 34.67 -8.64
N ASN A 298 27.51 33.66 -8.77
CA ASN A 298 28.86 33.75 -8.20
C ASN A 298 29.51 35.00 -8.79
N ASN A 299 29.83 36.00 -7.97
CA ASN A 299 30.95 36.91 -8.23
C ASN A 299 31.48 37.38 -6.88
N ASP A 300 32.64 36.82 -6.54
CA ASP A 300 33.63 37.40 -5.66
C ASP A 300 34.01 38.78 -6.21
N ASP A 301 33.37 39.85 -5.74
CA ASP A 301 33.93 41.21 -5.84
C ASP A 301 34.11 41.71 -4.40
N GLU A 302 35.09 41.13 -3.71
CA GLU A 302 35.75 41.84 -2.61
C GLU A 302 36.56 42.98 -3.25
N GLU A 303 35.92 44.15 -3.42
CA GLU A 303 36.68 45.39 -3.57
C GLU A 303 37.24 45.77 -2.19
N ASP A 304 38.52 45.43 -2.01
CA ASP A 304 39.40 45.96 -0.97
C ASP A 304 39.39 47.50 -0.97
N GLU A 305 38.53 48.12 -0.18
CA GLU A 305 38.70 49.52 0.21
C GLU A 305 39.69 49.56 1.40
N GLU A 306 40.99 49.60 1.05
CA GLU A 306 42.09 49.86 1.97
C GLU A 306 41.86 51.17 2.76
N ASP A 307 41.99 51.03 4.09
CA ASP A 307 41.98 52.08 5.10
C ASP A 307 43.15 53.07 4.90
N ASP A 308 42.97 54.09 4.05
CA ASP A 308 43.90 55.20 3.96
C ASP A 308 43.62 56.24 5.07
N SER A 309 44.29 55.97 6.18
CA SER A 309 44.43 56.75 7.40
C SER A 309 44.45 58.28 7.23
N ALA A 310 43.95 58.95 8.28
CA ALA A 310 43.80 60.41 8.45
C ALA A 310 45.09 61.27 8.30
N ALA A 311 46.22 60.73 7.82
CA ALA A 311 47.48 61.43 7.62
C ALA A 311 47.60 62.16 6.27
N ASP A 312 46.87 61.77 5.21
CA ASP A 312 46.96 62.45 3.89
C ASP A 312 46.04 63.69 3.77
N ARG A 313 45.19 63.93 4.78
CA ARG A 313 44.42 65.20 4.92
C ARG A 313 45.29 66.45 5.12
N ILE A 314 46.62 66.31 5.28
CA ILE A 314 47.52 67.44 5.55
C ILE A 314 48.30 67.93 4.29
N ARG A 315 48.48 67.11 3.24
CA ARG A 315 49.33 67.52 2.08
C ARG A 315 48.59 68.18 0.92
N ARG A 316 47.29 67.96 0.73
CA ARG A 316 46.55 68.59 -0.39
C ARG A 316 46.03 70.01 -0.12
N ARG A 317 46.25 70.56 1.09
CA ARG A 317 45.90 71.94 1.42
C ARG A 317 46.98 72.99 1.06
N ALA A 318 48.10 72.60 0.46
CA ALA A 318 49.26 73.49 0.30
C ALA A 318 49.69 73.85 -1.13
N VAL A 319 49.12 73.28 -2.21
CA VAL A 319 49.57 73.61 -3.59
C VAL A 319 48.42 73.65 -4.60
N ALA A 320 47.58 74.69 -4.54
CA ALA A 320 46.84 75.24 -5.69
C ALA A 320 46.07 76.51 -5.26
N PHE A 321 46.81 77.47 -4.68
CA PHE A 321 46.53 78.89 -4.84
C PHE A 321 47.32 79.32 -6.10
N PHE A 322 46.73 80.17 -6.94
CA PHE A 322 47.22 80.80 -8.19
C PHE A 322 46.74 80.22 -9.53
N ALA A 323 46.02 81.12 -10.22
CA ALA A 323 45.58 81.16 -11.63
C ALA A 323 44.24 80.49 -11.96
#